data_AF-A0A392SJT2-F1
#
_entry.id   AF-A0A392SJT2-F1
#
_cell.length_a   1.000
_cell.length_b   1.000
_cell.length_c   1.000
_cell.angle_alpha   90.00
_cell.angle_beta   90.00
_cell.angle_gamma   90.00
#
_symmetry.space_group_name_H-M   'P 1'
#
loop_
_entity.id
_entity.type
_entity.pdbx_description
1 polymer ?
#
loop_
_entity_poly.entity_id
_entity_poly.type
_entity_poly.pdbx_seq_one_letter_code
_entity_poly.pdbx_strand_id
1 'polypeptide(L)'
;MVLPIIRGARLDGYMLGKKKCPEEFITAADSSKKFNPEFEDWQAYDQQLLGWLRNTMTVGIATQLLHCETSMQLWEEAQSLAGAHT
;
A
#
# COMPACT_ATOMS: atom_id res chain seq x y z
N MET A 1 16.09 -1.50 6.11
CA MET A 1 16.21 -2.99 6.12
C MET A 1 15.05 -3.70 5.41
N VAL A 2 13.86 -3.10 5.28
CA VAL A 2 12.66 -3.76 4.75
C VAL A 2 12.60 -3.91 3.20
N LEU A 3 13.25 -2.99 2.47
CA LEU A 3 13.17 -2.90 1.01
C LEU A 3 13.59 -4.18 0.24
N PRO A 4 14.69 -4.88 0.58
CA PRO A 4 15.07 -6.12 -0.09
C PRO A 4 14.01 -7.22 0.03
N ILE A 5 13.35 -7.34 1.19
CA ILE A 5 12.29 -8.32 1.43
C ILE A 5 11.09 -8.01 0.53
N ILE A 6 10.66 -6.75 0.50
CA ILE A 6 9.52 -6.29 -0.29
C ILE A 6 9.78 -6.45 -1.80
N ARG A 7 11.00 -6.15 -2.25
CA ARG A 7 11.42 -6.39 -3.66
C ARG A 7 11.45 -7.87 -3.99
N GLY A 8 11.93 -8.72 -3.08
CA GLY A 8 11.89 -10.18 -3.25
C GLY A 8 10.47 -10.72 -3.41
N ALA A 9 9.50 -10.12 -2.70
CA ALA A 9 8.08 -10.43 -2.82
C ALA A 9 7.38 -9.74 -4.02
N ARG A 10 8.08 -8.89 -4.79
CA ARG A 10 7.52 -8.09 -5.90
C ARG A 10 6.42 -7.12 -5.47
N LEU A 11 6.45 -6.66 -4.23
CA LEU A 11 5.47 -5.74 -3.66
C LEU A 11 5.95 -4.27 -3.64
N ASP A 12 7.18 -3.98 -4.08
CA ASP A 12 7.75 -2.63 -4.02
C ASP A 12 7.00 -1.64 -4.92
N GLY A 13 6.28 -2.13 -5.92
CA GLY A 13 5.42 -1.30 -6.75
C GLY A 13 4.28 -0.63 -5.96
N TYR A 14 3.72 -1.31 -4.96
CA TYR A 14 2.65 -0.77 -4.12
C TYR A 14 3.21 0.27 -3.15
N MET A 15 4.24 -0.10 -2.38
CA MET A 15 4.85 0.77 -1.38
C MET A 15 5.52 2.02 -1.95
N LEU A 16 6.13 1.92 -3.14
CA LEU A 16 6.83 3.03 -3.78
C LEU A 16 5.93 3.80 -4.77
N GLY A 17 4.63 3.51 -4.82
CA GLY A 17 3.67 4.19 -5.70
C GLY A 17 3.86 3.96 -7.21
N LYS A 18 4.70 3.00 -7.61
CA LYS A 18 4.91 2.67 -9.04
C LYS A 18 3.68 1.99 -9.63
N LYS A 19 2.96 1.18 -8.83
CA LYS A 19 1.71 0.54 -9.20
C LYS A 19 0.55 1.36 -8.65
N LYS A 20 -0.04 2.18 -9.52
CA LYS A 20 -1.17 3.04 -9.17
C LYS A 20 -2.41 2.21 -8.83
N CYS A 21 -3.21 2.71 -7.89
CA CYS A 21 -4.52 2.15 -7.58
C CYS A 21 -5.44 2.28 -8.81
N PRO A 22 -5.99 1.16 -9.33
CA PRO A 22 -6.95 1.20 -10.43
C PRO A 22 -8.28 1.84 -10.00
N GLU A 23 -9.14 2.15 -10.96
CA GLU A 23 -10.51 2.57 -10.65
C GLU A 23 -11.30 1.39 -10.09
N GLU A 24 -12.11 1.63 -9.05
CA GLU A 24 -12.94 0.60 -8.39
C GLU A 24 -14.02 0.03 -9.33
N PHE A 25 -14.51 0.85 -10.26
CA PHE A 25 -15.54 0.45 -11.22
C PHE A 25 -15.08 0.74 -12.65
N ILE A 26 -15.35 -0.22 -13.53
CA ILE A 26 -15.15 -0.10 -14.98
C ILE A 26 -16.48 -0.19 -15.71
N THR A 27 -16.54 0.43 -16.90
CA THR A 27 -17.71 0.33 -17.78
C THR A 27 -17.55 -0.87 -18.70
N ALA A 28 -18.49 -1.80 -18.64
CA ALA A 28 -18.49 -2.97 -19.51
C ALA A 28 -19.04 -2.66 -20.90
N ALA A 29 -18.89 -3.60 -21.84
CA ALA A 29 -19.35 -3.45 -23.22
C ALA A 29 -20.88 -3.21 -23.36
N ASP A 30 -21.65 -3.58 -22.33
CA ASP A 30 -23.08 -3.35 -22.21
C ASP A 30 -23.43 -2.00 -21.54
N SER A 31 -22.45 -1.10 -21.36
CA SER A 31 -22.55 0.19 -20.65
C SER A 31 -22.93 0.09 -19.17
N SER A 32 -22.93 -1.10 -18.58
CA SER A 32 -23.13 -1.27 -17.13
C SER A 32 -21.83 -1.02 -16.35
N LYS A 33 -21.96 -0.52 -15.12
CA LYS A 33 -20.85 -0.44 -14.17
C LYS A 33 -20.59 -1.82 -13.57
N LYS A 34 -19.36 -2.30 -13.66
CA LYS A 34 -18.89 -3.55 -13.04
C LYS A 34 -17.70 -3.25 -12.14
N PHE A 35 -17.56 -4.05 -11.09
CA PHE A 35 -16.40 -3.97 -10.20
C PHE A 35 -15.13 -4.33 -10.97
N ASN A 36 -14.04 -3.61 -10.72
CA ASN A 36 -12.77 -3.86 -11.37
C ASN A 36 -11.98 -4.93 -10.62
N PRO A 37 -11.74 -6.12 -11.22
CA PRO A 37 -10.92 -7.14 -10.57
C PRO A 37 -9.48 -6.68 -10.31
N GLU A 38 -8.93 -5.77 -11.13
CA GLU A 38 -7.60 -5.23 -10.89
C GLU A 38 -7.53 -4.34 -9.64
N PHE A 39 -8.64 -3.65 -9.31
CA PHE A 39 -8.74 -2.89 -8.07
C PHE A 39 -8.79 -3.83 -6.86
N GLU A 40 -9.55 -4.93 -6.94
CA GLU A 40 -9.61 -5.95 -5.88
C GLU A 40 -8.23 -6.54 -5.60
N ASP A 41 -7.54 -6.98 -6.65
CA ASP A 41 -6.19 -7.51 -6.56
C ASP A 41 -5.24 -6.45 -5.97
N TRP A 42 -5.32 -5.21 -6.47
CA TRP A 42 -4.48 -4.13 -5.98
C TRP A 42 -4.69 -3.91 -4.48
N GLN A 43 -5.94 -3.82 -4.05
CA GLN A 43 -6.32 -3.63 -2.65
C GLN A 43 -5.85 -4.79 -1.78
N ALA A 44 -6.03 -6.03 -2.23
CA ALA A 44 -5.59 -7.21 -1.49
C ALA A 44 -4.07 -7.19 -1.22
N TYR A 45 -3.24 -6.93 -2.24
CA TYR A 45 -1.79 -6.88 -2.09
C TYR A 45 -1.32 -5.67 -1.26
N ASP A 46 -1.91 -4.48 -1.47
CA ASP A 46 -1.56 -3.29 -0.70
C ASP A 46 -1.90 -3.46 0.79
N GLN A 47 -3.08 -3.99 1.12
CA GLN A 47 -3.52 -4.19 2.49
C GLN A 47 -2.73 -5.30 3.21
N GLN A 48 -2.35 -6.36 2.50
CA GLN A 48 -1.42 -7.36 3.05
C GLN A 48 -0.07 -6.73 3.42
N LEU A 49 0.48 -5.90 2.55
CA LEU A 49 1.73 -5.20 2.82
C LEU A 49 1.59 -4.19 3.97
N LEU A 50 0.50 -3.42 4.00
CA LEU A 50 0.18 -2.48 5.07
C LEU A 50 0.12 -3.18 6.43
N GLY A 51 -0.65 -4.26 6.52
CA GLY A 51 -0.78 -5.05 7.74
C GLY A 51 0.57 -5.63 8.19
N TRP A 52 1.36 -6.15 7.25
CA TRP A 52 2.70 -6.66 7.55
C TRP A 52 3.62 -5.55 8.08
N LEU A 53 3.69 -4.39 7.42
CA LEU A 53 4.51 -3.25 7.86
C LEU A 53 4.12 -2.81 9.27
N ARG A 54 2.82 -2.64 9.55
CA ARG A 54 2.31 -2.27 10.88
C ARG A 54 2.75 -3.25 11.97
N ASN A 55 2.72 -4.55 11.69
CA ASN A 55 3.13 -5.59 12.63
C ASN A 55 4.64 -5.65 12.87
N THR A 56 5.46 -5.05 11.99
CA THR A 56 6.91 -4.94 12.20
C THR A 56 7.33 -3.72 13.01
N MET A 57 6.41 -2.77 13.25
CA MET A 57 6.67 -1.54 13.99
C MET A 57 6.46 -1.74 15.50
N THR A 58 7.08 -0.89 16.32
CA THR A 58 6.72 -0.81 17.74
C THR A 58 5.31 -0.22 17.88
N VAL A 59 4.57 -0.60 18.93
CA VAL A 59 3.19 -0.13 19.17
C VAL A 59 3.09 1.39 19.16
N GLY A 60 4.09 2.09 19.71
CA GLY A 60 4.11 3.55 19.74
C GLY A 60 4.18 4.20 18.36
N ILE A 61 4.94 3.61 17.42
CA ILE A 61 5.02 4.07 16.03
C ILE A 61 3.76 3.64 15.26
N ALA A 62 3.33 2.38 15.42
CA ALA A 62 2.15 1.85 14.74
C ALA A 62 0.87 2.66 15.05
N THR A 63 0.73 3.12 16.30
CA THR A 63 -0.41 3.96 16.73
C THR A 63 -0.40 5.34 16.08
N GLN A 64 0.78 5.96 15.93
CA GLN A 64 0.92 7.27 15.28
C GLN A 64 0.57 7.22 13.78
N LEU A 65 0.76 6.06 13.16
CA LEU A 65 0.52 5.85 11.74
C LEU A 65 -0.79 5.10 11.48
N LEU A 66 -1.70 4.98 12.47
CA LEU A 66 -2.92 4.19 12.34
C LEU A 66 -3.85 4.70 11.23
N HIS A 67 -3.81 6.00 10.94
CA HIS A 67 -4.60 6.64 9.89
C HIS A 67 -4.12 6.34 8.46
N CYS A 68 -2.93 5.75 8.27
CA CYS A 68 -2.44 5.44 6.92
C CYS A 68 -3.29 4.32 6.28
N GLU A 69 -3.92 4.60 5.15
CA GLU A 69 -4.82 3.65 4.49
C GLU A 69 -4.11 2.77 3.46
N THR A 70 -2.93 3.18 3.00
CA THR A 70 -2.14 2.45 2.00
C THR A 70 -0.73 2.18 2.48
N SER A 71 -0.10 1.13 1.94
CA SER A 71 1.29 0.81 2.25
C SER A 71 2.26 1.92 1.85
N MET A 72 1.94 2.67 0.79
CA MET A 72 2.69 3.83 0.32
C MET A 72 2.64 4.97 1.33
N GLN A 73 1.43 5.36 1.77
CA GLN A 73 1.27 6.42 2.76
C GLN A 73 2.01 6.08 4.06
N LEU A 74 1.88 4.83 4.53
CA LEU A 74 2.58 4.36 5.72
C LEU A 74 4.11 4.49 5.56
N TRP A 75 4.65 4.15 4.39
CA TRP A 75 6.07 4.22 4.09
C TRP A 75 6.60 5.66 4.03
N GLU A 76 5.86 6.57 3.39
CA GLU A 76 6.21 8.00 3.32
C GLU A 76 6.23 8.65 4.69
N GLU A 77 5.17 8.44 5.48
CA GLU A 77 5.07 9.01 6.82
C GLU A 77 6.09 8.39 7.80
N ALA A 78 6.36 7.09 7.70
CA ALA A 78 7.40 6.45 8.50
C ALA A 78 8.81 7.01 8.20
N GLN A 79 9.12 7.32 6.93
CA GLN A 79 10.37 8.00 6.58
C GLN A 79 10.42 9.42 7.15
N SER A 80 9.29 10.14 7.12
CA SER A 80 9.17 11.47 7.70
C SER A 80 9.43 11.45 9.21
N LEU A 81 8.81 10.53 9.95
CA LEU A 81 9.03 10.32 11.39
C LEU A 81 10.47 9.95 11.73
N ALA A 82 11.13 9.18 10.87
CA ALA A 82 12.54 8.80 11.05
C ALA A 82 13.52 9.95 10.74
N GLY A 83 13.04 11.11 10.29
CA GLY A 83 13.89 12.22 9.84
C GLY A 83 14.65 11.91 8.56
N ALA A 84 14.19 10.94 7.77
CA ALA A 84 14.88 10.43 6.59
C ALA A 84 14.63 11.25 5.30
N HIS A 85 14.06 12.45 5.41
CA HIS A 85 14.05 13.40 4.29
C HIS A 85 15.49 13.93 4.09
N THR A 86 16.24 13.27 3.21
CA THR A 86 17.48 13.79 2.62
C THR A 86 17.23 14.17 1.19
#